data_AF-I4BHZ8-F1
#
_entry.id   AF-I4BHZ8-F1
#
_cell.length_a   1.000
_cell.length_b   1.000
_cell.length_c   1.000
_cell.angle_alpha   90.00
_cell.angle_beta   90.00
_cell.angle_gamma   90.00
#
_symmetry.space_group_name_H-M   'P 1'
#
loop_
_entity.id
_entity.type
_entity.pdbx_description
1 polymer ?
#
loop_
_entity_poly.entity_id
_entity_poly.type
_entity_poly.pdbx_seq_one_letter_code
_entity_poly.pdbx_strand_id
1 'polypeptide(L)'
;MTERLYALDLLPESALREMVDLMVRLIEACGAIVIMIGAVVAIVKFAVALGRRNINQFSSVRLSLARFLVLGLEFQLAADVLRTAISPSFTEIGKLAAIAAIRTLLNYFLNREIAQEQREVELLKPARGAPDPRQAS
;
A
#
# COMPACT_ATOMS: atom_id res chain seq x y z
N MET A 1 -46.38 9.52 -25.70
CA MET A 1 -44.94 9.70 -26.01
C MET A 1 -44.13 10.23 -24.82
N THR A 2 -44.79 10.71 -23.77
CA THR A 2 -44.22 11.21 -22.50
C THR A 2 -43.82 10.13 -21.50
N GLU A 3 -44.45 8.95 -21.52
CA GLU A 3 -44.12 7.80 -20.64
C GLU A 3 -42.72 7.22 -20.86
N ARG A 4 -42.17 7.31 -22.09
CA ARG A 4 -40.80 6.84 -22.38
C ARG A 4 -39.71 7.82 -21.91
N LEU A 5 -40.05 9.06 -21.59
CA LEU A 5 -39.11 10.05 -21.06
C LEU A 5 -38.87 9.84 -19.55
N TYR A 6 -39.89 9.42 -18.80
CA TYR A 6 -39.75 9.06 -17.38
C TYR A 6 -38.92 7.79 -17.14
N ALA A 7 -39.00 6.80 -18.03
CA ALA A 7 -38.23 5.56 -17.88
C ALA A 7 -36.72 5.74 -18.09
N LEU A 8 -36.30 6.78 -18.84
CA LEU A 8 -34.88 7.14 -19.00
C LEU A 8 -34.37 8.04 -17.86
N ASP A 9 -35.24 8.81 -17.21
CA ASP A 9 -34.94 9.54 -15.96
C ASP A 9 -34.89 8.62 -14.70
N LEU A 10 -35.33 7.36 -14.81
CA LEU A 10 -35.47 6.40 -13.69
C LEU A 10 -34.26 5.45 -13.47
N LEU A 11 -33.15 5.63 -14.19
CA LEU A 11 -31.84 5.33 -13.61
C LEU A 11 -31.33 6.64 -13.01
N PRO A 12 -31.85 7.06 -11.84
CA PRO A 12 -31.46 8.33 -11.26
C PRO A 12 -29.95 8.28 -11.07
N GLU A 13 -29.25 9.37 -11.40
CA GLU A 13 -27.81 9.45 -11.21
C GLU A 13 -27.39 9.05 -9.78
N SER A 14 -28.30 9.18 -8.79
CA SER A 14 -28.14 8.68 -7.43
C SER A 14 -28.03 7.15 -7.34
N ALA A 15 -28.86 6.39 -8.04
CA ALA A 15 -28.79 4.92 -8.04
C ALA A 15 -27.48 4.43 -8.69
N LEU A 16 -27.06 5.09 -9.78
CA LEU A 16 -25.77 4.79 -10.41
C LEU A 16 -24.60 5.09 -9.45
N ARG A 17 -24.63 6.24 -8.76
CA ARG A 17 -23.62 6.62 -7.76
C ARG A 17 -23.59 5.63 -6.59
N GLU A 18 -24.74 5.24 -6.05
CA GLU A 18 -24.82 4.27 -4.96
C GLU A 18 -24.30 2.90 -5.36
N MET A 19 -24.65 2.41 -6.55
CA MET A 19 -24.14 1.14 -7.06
C MET A 19 -22.62 1.17 -7.22
N VAL A 20 -22.08 2.26 -7.76
CA VAL A 20 -20.65 2.39 -7.99
C VAL A 20 -19.90 2.59 -6.67
N ASP A 21 -20.42 3.36 -5.72
CA ASP A 21 -19.86 3.47 -4.38
C ASP A 21 -19.80 2.11 -3.67
N LEU A 22 -20.83 1.29 -3.84
CA LEU A 22 -20.82 -0.08 -3.34
C LEU A 22 -19.73 -0.91 -4.02
N MET A 23 -19.60 -0.83 -5.35
CA MET A 23 -18.54 -1.53 -6.10
C MET A 23 -17.15 -1.10 -5.63
N VAL A 24 -16.91 0.20 -5.49
CA VAL A 24 -15.65 0.76 -5.00
C VAL A 24 -15.32 0.20 -3.62
N ARG A 25 -16.26 0.20 -2.67
CA ARG A 25 -16.05 -0.37 -1.33
C ARG A 25 -15.74 -1.86 -1.37
N LEU A 26 -16.40 -2.62 -2.26
CA LEU A 26 -16.13 -4.04 -2.42
C LEU A 26 -14.71 -4.29 -2.97
N ILE A 27 -14.30 -3.51 -3.98
CA ILE A 27 -12.96 -3.60 -4.56
C ILE A 27 -11.89 -3.22 -3.51
N GLU A 28 -12.13 -2.15 -2.74
CA GLU A 28 -11.25 -1.75 -1.63
C GLU A 28 -11.14 -2.86 -0.58
N ALA A 29 -12.27 -3.47 -0.20
CA ALA A 29 -12.29 -4.58 0.74
C ALA A 29 -11.53 -5.80 0.20
N CYS A 30 -11.68 -6.14 -1.08
CA CYS A 30 -10.90 -7.19 -1.72
C CYS A 30 -9.39 -6.90 -1.65
N GLY A 31 -8.97 -5.69 -2.02
CA GLY A 31 -7.57 -5.26 -1.94
C GLY A 31 -7.02 -5.34 -0.51
N ALA A 32 -7.80 -4.88 0.48
CA ALA A 32 -7.44 -4.98 1.89
C ALA A 32 -7.31 -6.43 2.35
N ILE A 33 -8.23 -7.32 1.97
CA ILE A 33 -8.16 -8.75 2.31
C ILE A 33 -6.91 -9.40 1.72
N VAL A 34 -6.57 -9.10 0.46
CA VAL A 34 -5.35 -9.62 -0.19
C VAL A 34 -4.10 -9.19 0.57
N ILE A 35 -4.01 -7.91 0.95
CA ILE A 35 -2.90 -7.38 1.76
C ILE A 35 -2.82 -8.08 3.12
N MET A 36 -3.96 -8.25 3.79
CA MET A 36 -4.04 -8.92 5.09
C MET A 36 -3.56 -10.37 5.01
N ILE A 37 -3.98 -11.12 3.98
CA ILE A 37 -3.50 -12.49 3.74
C ILE A 37 -1.98 -12.50 3.55
N GLY A 38 -1.46 -11.59 2.73
CA GLY A 38 -0.03 -11.46 2.51
C GLY A 38 0.76 -11.19 3.78
N ALA A 39 0.25 -10.29 4.63
CA ALA A 39 0.83 -9.98 5.92
C ALA A 39 0.85 -11.19 6.86
N VAL A 40 -0.26 -11.91 6.99
CA VAL A 40 -0.36 -13.13 7.81
C VAL A 40 0.62 -14.19 7.31
N VAL A 41 0.67 -14.45 6.00
CA VAL A 41 1.61 -15.40 5.39
C VAL A 41 3.06 -15.01 5.67
N ALA A 42 3.38 -13.72 5.56
CA ALA A 42 4.72 -13.22 5.81
C ALA A 42 5.13 -13.39 7.28
N ILE A 43 4.25 -13.07 8.23
CA ILE A 43 4.47 -13.23 9.67
C ILE A 43 4.72 -14.69 10.03
N VAL A 44 3.89 -15.62 9.53
CA VAL A 44 4.04 -17.05 9.79
C VAL A 44 5.38 -17.56 9.25
N LYS A 45 5.72 -17.24 8.00
CA LYS A 45 7.01 -17.66 7.42
C LYS A 45 8.19 -17.06 8.16
N PHE A 46 8.09 -15.80 8.59
CA PHE A 46 9.12 -15.13 9.37
C PHE A 46 9.36 -15.82 10.71
N ALA A 47 8.30 -16.12 11.47
CA ALA A 47 8.39 -16.81 12.75
C ALA A 47 9.05 -18.20 12.60
N VAL A 48 8.69 -18.95 11.56
CA VAL A 48 9.31 -20.25 11.25
C VAL A 48 10.78 -20.10 10.87
N ALA A 49 11.14 -19.10 10.06
CA ALA A 49 12.52 -18.84 9.65
C ALA A 49 13.42 -18.47 10.83
N LEU A 50 12.89 -17.69 11.78
CA LEU A 50 13.59 -17.29 13.00
C LEU A 50 13.90 -18.50 13.89
N GLY A 51 12.90 -19.39 14.09
CA GLY A 51 13.09 -20.63 14.82
C GLY A 51 14.13 -21.58 14.21
N ARG A 52 14.35 -21.51 12.88
CA ARG A 52 15.33 -22.32 12.14
C ARG A 52 16.70 -21.63 11.93
N ARG A 53 16.93 -20.42 12.48
CA ARG A 53 18.16 -19.60 12.30
C ARG A 53 18.63 -19.46 10.84
N ASN A 54 17.72 -19.51 9.87
CA ASN A 54 18.06 -19.52 8.45
C ASN A 54 17.88 -18.13 7.82
N ILE A 55 18.97 -17.37 7.78
CA ILE A 55 19.02 -15.96 7.31
C ILE A 55 18.61 -15.84 5.83
N ASN A 56 18.87 -16.88 5.02
CA ASN A 56 18.51 -16.90 3.59
C ASN A 56 17.00 -16.87 3.32
N GLN A 57 16.15 -17.19 4.31
CA GLN A 57 14.70 -17.20 4.12
C GLN A 57 14.05 -15.81 4.19
N PHE A 58 14.74 -14.80 4.72
CA PHE A 58 14.21 -13.44 4.85
C PHE A 58 13.86 -12.80 3.49
N SER A 59 14.71 -13.01 2.47
CA SER A 59 14.43 -12.55 1.11
C SER A 59 13.16 -13.17 0.52
N SER A 60 12.91 -14.45 0.79
CA SER A 60 11.72 -15.16 0.32
C SER A 60 10.45 -14.66 1.00
N VAL A 61 10.50 -14.38 2.31
CA VAL A 61 9.38 -13.78 3.04
C VAL A 61 9.04 -12.39 2.48
N ARG A 62 10.05 -11.54 2.29
CA ARG A 62 9.88 -10.19 1.75
C ARG A 62 9.29 -10.21 0.33
N LEU A 63 9.80 -11.09 -0.54
CA LEU A 63 9.30 -11.23 -1.90
C LEU A 63 7.85 -11.74 -1.93
N SER A 64 7.51 -12.69 -1.05
CA SER A 64 6.14 -13.18 -0.91
C SER A 64 5.20 -12.04 -0.49
N LEU A 65 5.55 -11.27 0.52
CA LEU A 65 4.76 -10.12 0.98
C LEU A 65 4.59 -9.08 -0.14
N ALA A 66 5.68 -8.75 -0.83
CA ALA A 66 5.66 -7.77 -1.93
C ALA A 66 4.64 -8.15 -3.02
N ARG A 67 4.52 -9.44 -3.37
CA ARG A 67 3.53 -9.90 -4.36
C ARG A 67 2.09 -9.64 -3.93
N PHE A 68 1.76 -9.91 -2.66
CA PHE A 68 0.42 -9.63 -2.12
C PHE A 68 0.15 -8.13 -2.03
N LEU A 69 1.15 -7.33 -1.64
CA LEU A 69 1.01 -5.87 -1.62
C LEU A 69 0.74 -5.30 -3.01
N VAL A 70 1.49 -5.73 -4.03
CA VAL A 70 1.28 -5.29 -5.41
C VAL A 70 -0.12 -5.64 -5.88
N LEU A 71 -0.56 -6.88 -5.69
CA LEU A 71 -1.91 -7.30 -6.08
C LEU A 71 -3.00 -6.50 -5.34
N GLY A 72 -2.85 -6.28 -4.04
CA GLY A 72 -3.79 -5.45 -3.27
C GLY A 72 -3.83 -3.99 -3.73
N LEU A 73 -2.69 -3.45 -4.16
CA LEU A 73 -2.60 -2.11 -4.72
C LEU A 73 -3.25 -2.00 -6.11
N GLU A 74 -3.21 -3.06 -6.93
CA GLU A 74 -3.94 -3.08 -8.21
C GLU A 74 -5.46 -2.99 -7.99
N PHE A 75 -5.99 -3.66 -6.96
CA PHE A 75 -7.40 -3.49 -6.57
C PHE A 75 -7.69 -2.06 -6.09
N GLN A 76 -6.85 -1.48 -5.24
CA GLN A 76 -7.05 -0.09 -4.79
C GLN A 76 -7.01 0.89 -5.96
N LEU A 77 -6.07 0.71 -6.89
CA LEU A 77 -5.98 1.51 -8.11
C LEU A 77 -7.25 1.38 -8.96
N ALA A 78 -7.79 0.17 -9.11
CA ALA A 78 -9.05 -0.04 -9.82
C ALA A 78 -10.23 0.69 -9.16
N ALA A 79 -10.29 0.68 -7.81
CA ALA A 79 -11.28 1.45 -7.06
C ALA A 79 -11.13 2.97 -7.28
N ASP A 80 -9.90 3.49 -7.30
CA ASP A 80 -9.61 4.90 -7.56
C ASP A 80 -9.99 5.31 -9.00
N VAL A 81 -9.69 4.48 -9.99
CA VAL A 81 -10.13 4.69 -11.39
C VAL A 81 -11.65 4.71 -11.47
N LEU A 82 -12.33 3.80 -10.77
CA LEU A 82 -13.79 3.76 -10.76
C LEU A 82 -14.42 5.00 -10.10
N ARG A 83 -13.87 5.46 -8.97
CA ARG A 83 -14.29 6.73 -8.32
C ARG A 83 -14.15 7.93 -9.25
N THR A 84 -13.02 8.03 -9.96
CA THR A 84 -12.75 9.15 -10.89
C THR A 84 -13.61 9.11 -12.15
N ALA A 85 -14.09 7.94 -12.58
CA ALA A 85 -14.94 7.78 -13.76
C ALA A 85 -16.38 8.29 -13.57
N ILE A 86 -16.94 8.21 -12.36
CA ILE A 86 -18.36 8.52 -12.10
C ILE A 86 -18.60 9.84 -11.36
N SER A 87 -17.55 10.43 -10.78
CA SER A 87 -17.68 11.64 -9.98
C SER A 87 -16.64 12.70 -10.35
N PRO A 88 -16.96 13.56 -11.32
CA PRO A 88 -16.29 14.84 -11.45
C PRO A 88 -16.84 15.85 -10.41
N SER A 89 -17.21 15.42 -9.19
CA SER A 89 -17.64 16.33 -8.13
C SER A 89 -16.42 16.81 -7.35
N PHE A 90 -16.20 18.12 -7.30
CA PHE A 90 -15.06 18.73 -6.60
C PHE A 90 -14.97 18.31 -5.12
N THR A 91 -16.10 17.95 -4.50
CA THR A 91 -16.15 17.48 -3.11
C THR A 91 -15.58 16.06 -2.95
N GLU A 92 -15.89 15.14 -3.87
CA GLU A 92 -15.34 13.79 -3.83
C GLU A 92 -13.89 13.75 -4.30
N ILE A 93 -13.55 14.56 -5.31
CA ILE A 93 -12.15 14.79 -5.71
C ILE A 93 -11.35 15.34 -4.51
N GLY A 94 -11.92 16.29 -3.76
CA GLY A 94 -11.29 16.84 -2.55
C GLY A 94 -11.05 15.79 -1.46
N LYS A 95 -12.03 14.88 -1.21
CA LYS A 95 -11.86 13.78 -0.25
C LYS A 95 -10.77 12.80 -0.70
N LEU A 96 -10.77 12.41 -1.98
CA LEU A 96 -9.77 11.50 -2.52
C LEU A 96 -8.37 12.12 -2.46
N ALA A 97 -8.24 13.39 -2.87
CA ALA A 97 -7.00 14.14 -2.81
C ALA A 97 -6.48 14.27 -1.37
N ALA A 98 -7.36 14.48 -0.39
CA ALA A 98 -6.98 14.52 1.02
C ALA A 98 -6.43 13.17 1.51
N ILE A 99 -7.09 12.06 1.19
CA ILE A 99 -6.62 10.71 1.55
C ILE A 99 -5.26 10.42 0.90
N ALA A 100 -5.12 10.72 -0.40
CA ALA A 100 -3.88 10.53 -1.15
C ALA A 100 -2.73 11.39 -0.59
N ALA A 101 -3.01 12.65 -0.24
CA ALA A 101 -2.05 13.55 0.38
C ALA A 101 -1.59 13.04 1.74
N ILE A 102 -2.52 12.62 2.61
CA ILE A 102 -2.20 12.05 3.93
C ILE A 102 -1.32 10.80 3.77
N ARG A 103 -1.69 9.88 2.87
CA ARG A 103 -0.91 8.68 2.58
C ARG A 103 0.51 9.03 2.14
N THR A 104 0.65 9.99 1.23
CA THR A 104 1.95 10.44 0.73
C THR A 104 2.79 11.05 1.83
N LEU A 105 2.18 11.93 2.63
CA LEU A 105 2.87 12.66 3.69
C LEU A 105 3.35 11.72 4.80
N LEU A 106 2.49 10.80 5.27
CA LEU A 106 2.85 9.80 6.28
C LEU A 106 3.96 8.88 5.78
N ASN A 107 3.83 8.36 4.55
CA ASN A 107 4.85 7.48 3.98
C ASN A 107 6.18 8.21 3.77
N TYR A 108 6.13 9.49 3.38
CA TYR A 108 7.32 10.33 3.27
C TYR A 108 8.03 10.53 4.62
N PHE A 109 7.29 10.91 5.67
CA PHE A 109 7.87 11.10 7.00
C PHE A 109 8.48 9.81 7.55
N LEU A 110 7.76 8.69 7.44
CA LEU A 110 8.24 7.39 7.90
C LEU A 110 9.54 6.97 7.19
N ASN A 111 9.57 7.07 5.85
CA ASN A 111 10.80 6.77 5.09
C ASN A 111 11.95 7.70 5.47
N ARG A 112 11.66 8.96 5.78
CA ARG A 112 12.68 9.93 6.18
C ARG A 112 13.27 9.57 7.55
N GLU A 113 12.44 9.27 8.54
CA GLU A 113 12.87 8.86 9.88
C GLU A 113 13.74 7.59 9.81
N ILE A 114 13.30 6.57 9.08
CA ILE A 114 14.07 5.33 8.86
C ILE A 114 15.44 5.64 8.23
N ALA A 115 15.49 6.55 7.24
CA ALA A 115 16.74 6.94 6.60
C ALA A 115 17.66 7.81 7.48
N GLN A 116 17.13 8.44 8.53
CA GLN A 116 17.94 9.15 9.53
C GLN A 116 18.57 8.16 10.51
N GLU A 117 17.77 7.23 11.05
CA GLU A 117 18.27 6.19 11.95
C GLU A 117 19.37 5.33 11.30
N GLN A 118 19.19 4.92 10.04
CA GLN A 118 20.20 4.13 9.33
C GLN A 118 21.56 4.84 9.20
N ARG A 119 21.56 6.16 8.98
CA ARG A 119 22.79 6.96 8.91
C ARG A 119 23.49 7.07 10.25
N GLU A 120 22.73 7.21 11.34
CA GLU A 120 23.28 7.26 12.68
C GLU A 120 23.96 5.94 13.05
N VAL A 121 23.36 4.79 12.70
CA VAL A 121 23.98 3.47 12.88
C VAL A 121 25.24 3.29 12.02
N GLU A 122 25.29 3.83 10.81
CA GLU A 122 26.47 3.77 9.94
C GLU A 122 27.64 4.60 10.48
N LEU A 123 27.36 5.79 11.02
CA LEU A 123 28.36 6.67 11.65
C LEU A 123 28.90 6.11 12.98
N LEU A 124 28.09 5.34 13.70
CA LEU A 124 28.50 4.66 14.94
C LEU A 124 29.24 3.34 14.70
N LYS A 125 29.36 2.89 13.45
CA LYS A 125 30.16 1.71 13.10
C LYS A 125 31.64 2.13 13.18
N PRO A 126 32.43 1.62 14.16
CA PRO A 126 33.84 1.99 14.26
C PRO A 126 34.51 1.61 12.95
N ALA A 127 35.40 2.48 12.44
CA ALA A 127 36.23 2.21 11.28
C ALA A 127 37.10 0.96 11.53
N ARG A 128 36.52 -0.24 11.34
CA ARG A 128 37.22 -1.52 11.24
C ARG A 128 37.96 -1.51 9.91
N GLY A 129 39.04 -0.76 9.87
CA GLY A 129 39.86 -0.55 8.69
C GLY A 129 41.09 0.33 8.91
N ALA A 130 41.35 0.83 10.13
CA ALA A 130 42.66 1.40 10.42
C ALA A 130 43.70 0.26 10.36
N PRO A 131 44.70 0.31 9.46
CA PRO A 131 45.74 -0.70 9.41
C PRO A 131 46.45 -0.77 10.76
N ASP A 132 46.63 -1.97 11.29
CA ASP A 132 47.40 -2.19 12.51
C ASP A 132 48.84 -1.72 12.26
N PRO A 133 49.37 -0.73 13.02
CA PRO A 133 50.75 -0.26 12.87
C PRO A 133 51.79 -1.37 13.03
N ARG A 134 51.40 -2.52 13.62
CA ARG A 134 52.25 -3.69 13.81
C ARG A 134 52.42 -4.56 12.56
N GLN A 135 51.66 -4.32 11.49
CA GLN A 135 51.80 -5.05 10.21
C GLN A 135 52.82 -4.40 9.27
N ALA A 136 53.46 -3.30 9.68
CA ALA A 136 54.45 -2.54 8.88
C ALA A 136 55.91 -2.73 9.34
N SER A 137 56.21 -3.81 10.09
CA SER A 137 57.57 -4.16 10.52
C SER A 137 58.03 -5.50 9.96
#